data_AF-A6U8B7-F1
#
_entry.id   AF-A6U8B7-F1
#
_cell.length_a   1.000
_cell.length_b   1.000
_cell.length_c   1.000
_cell.angle_alpha   90.00
_cell.angle_beta   90.00
_cell.angle_gamma   90.00
#
_symmetry.space_group_name_H-M   'P 1'
#
loop_
_entity.id
_entity.type
_entity.pdbx_description
1 polymer ?
#
loop_
_entity_poly.entity_id
_entity_poly.type
_entity_poly.pdbx_seq_one_letter_code
_entity_poly.pdbx_strand_id
1 'polypeptide(L)'
;MRSRTTVELFQYWNDVRGNRDLPRRDEIQPGDIRSLLPNVFILQTEPAGGIYFRLAGTNICSLFGNELRHRQFSSLWRGDQQEDIGRIARQAIESCTPIVLAASGATAAGDWLDLEILMTPLASRDGKGDRVLGALSPLSGPMWLHMMPLQHLMLEQVQENSEVPEMLTRAGNTVIRLDTHRSPIRRAQHLPVFEGGRRN
;
A
#
# COMPACT_ATOMS: atom_id res chain seq x y z
N MET A 1 4.92 7.60 -7.79
CA MET A 1 4.39 7.62 -6.40
C MET A 1 3.37 8.73 -6.23
N ARG A 2 2.28 8.47 -5.51
CA ARG A 2 1.18 9.42 -5.25
C ARG A 2 0.90 9.62 -3.77
N SER A 3 1.29 8.66 -2.91
CA SER A 3 1.14 8.78 -1.46
C SER A 3 2.35 9.44 -0.81
N ARG A 4 2.09 10.27 0.20
CA ARG A 4 3.14 10.80 1.08
C ARG A 4 3.86 9.69 1.85
N THR A 5 3.14 8.67 2.28
CA THR A 5 3.68 7.53 3.04
C THR A 5 4.73 6.76 2.24
N THR A 6 4.45 6.49 0.95
CA THR A 6 5.37 5.76 0.07
C THR A 6 6.58 6.62 -0.29
N VAL A 7 6.38 7.91 -0.53
CA VAL A 7 7.50 8.85 -0.75
C VAL A 7 8.43 8.94 0.45
N GLU A 8 7.89 9.17 1.65
CA GLU A 8 8.71 9.29 2.87
C GLU A 8 9.46 7.99 3.17
N LEU A 9 8.82 6.82 2.98
CA LEU A 9 9.48 5.53 3.17
C LEU A 9 10.59 5.30 2.13
N PHE A 10 10.35 5.65 0.86
CA PHE A 10 11.35 5.52 -0.19
C PHE A 10 12.56 6.42 0.06
N GLN A 11 12.34 7.68 0.43
CA GLN A 11 13.42 8.62 0.77
C GLN A 11 14.27 8.06 1.91
N TYR A 12 13.62 7.64 2.99
CA TYR A 12 14.30 7.01 4.11
C TYR A 12 15.12 5.78 3.67
N TRP A 13 14.53 4.86 2.91
CA TRP A 13 15.24 3.67 2.42
C TRP A 13 16.46 4.04 1.56
N ASN A 14 16.30 5.04 0.69
CA ASN A 14 17.35 5.52 -0.20
C ASN A 14 18.48 6.23 0.58
N ASP A 15 18.15 6.94 1.65
CA ASP A 15 19.14 7.58 2.53
C ASP A 15 19.95 6.53 3.30
N VAL A 16 19.29 5.50 3.85
CA VAL A 16 19.97 4.42 4.59
C VAL A 16 20.89 3.61 3.68
N ARG A 17 20.47 3.29 2.44
CA ARG A 17 21.32 2.51 1.52
C ARG A 17 22.55 3.30 1.05
N GLY A 18 22.42 4.61 0.89
CA GLY A 18 23.45 5.46 0.30
C GLY A 18 23.82 4.99 -1.12
N ASN A 19 25.10 4.72 -1.36
CA ASN A 19 25.60 4.26 -2.67
C ASN A 19 25.52 2.73 -2.87
N ARG A 20 24.92 1.99 -1.93
CA ARG A 20 24.78 0.53 -2.00
C ARG A 20 23.47 0.15 -2.68
N ASP A 21 23.41 -1.08 -3.18
CA ASP A 21 22.19 -1.64 -3.78
C ASP A 21 21.10 -1.85 -2.73
N LEU A 22 21.48 -2.40 -1.56
CA LEU A 22 20.57 -2.70 -0.47
C LEU A 22 21.07 -2.14 0.86
N PRO A 23 20.19 -1.50 1.66
CA PRO A 23 20.43 -1.36 3.08
C PRO A 23 20.18 -2.70 3.78
N ARG A 24 20.88 -2.92 4.89
CA ARG A 24 20.64 -4.09 5.75
C ARG A 24 19.46 -3.82 6.65
N ARG A 25 18.72 -4.88 7.00
CA ARG A 25 17.60 -4.77 7.94
C ARG A 25 18.00 -4.16 9.27
N ASP A 26 19.19 -4.46 9.80
CA ASP A 26 19.64 -3.97 11.12
C ASP A 26 19.99 -2.47 11.13
N GLU A 27 20.15 -1.86 9.96
CA GLU A 27 20.33 -0.41 9.80
C GLU A 27 18.99 0.34 9.88
N ILE A 28 17.88 -0.32 9.58
CA ILE A 28 16.54 0.26 9.66
C ILE A 28 16.14 0.52 11.12
N GLN A 29 16.08 1.80 11.48
CA GLN A 29 15.67 2.29 12.79
C GLN A 29 14.18 2.66 12.77
N PRO A 30 13.31 1.94 13.53
CA PRO A 30 11.88 2.26 13.59
C PRO A 30 11.58 3.67 14.12
N GLY A 31 12.49 4.25 14.89
CA GLY A 31 12.36 5.60 15.43
C GLY A 31 12.32 6.68 14.35
N ASP A 32 13.10 6.51 13.28
CA ASP A 32 13.23 7.49 12.19
C ASP A 32 11.97 7.54 11.31
N ILE A 33 11.21 6.44 11.26
CA ILE A 33 9.97 6.30 10.49
C ILE A 33 8.74 6.13 11.38
N ARG A 34 8.78 6.65 12.61
CA ARG A 34 7.72 6.44 13.64
C ARG A 34 6.31 6.78 13.12
N SER A 35 6.16 7.86 12.36
CA SER A 35 4.88 8.28 11.76
C SER A 35 4.35 7.31 10.70
N LEU A 36 5.24 6.57 10.04
CA LEU A 36 4.91 5.63 8.96
C LEU A 36 4.54 4.25 9.49
N LEU A 37 4.99 3.88 10.69
CA LEU A 37 4.86 2.52 11.26
C LEU A 37 3.45 1.91 11.14
N PRO A 38 2.33 2.62 11.34
CA PRO A 38 0.99 2.05 11.16
C PRO A 38 0.72 1.56 9.73
N ASN A 39 1.40 2.11 8.72
CA ASN A 39 1.21 1.83 7.31
C ASN A 39 2.39 1.06 6.68
N VAL A 40 3.32 0.57 7.50
CA VAL A 40 4.52 -0.17 7.06
C VAL A 40 4.39 -1.66 7.31
N PHE A 41 4.96 -2.48 6.45
CA PHE A 41 5.07 -3.92 6.61
C PHE A 41 6.49 -4.40 6.32
N ILE A 42 6.82 -5.60 6.84
CA ILE A 42 8.05 -6.31 6.50
C ILE A 42 7.67 -7.68 5.94
N LEU A 43 8.12 -7.96 4.72
CA LEU A 43 8.05 -9.29 4.14
C LEU A 43 9.41 -9.99 4.29
N GLN A 44 9.37 -11.30 4.32
CA GLN A 44 10.57 -12.14 4.25
C GLN A 44 10.30 -13.37 3.37
N THR A 45 11.26 -13.68 2.53
CA THR A 45 11.28 -14.91 1.74
C THR A 45 11.72 -16.08 2.62
N GLU A 46 10.98 -17.18 2.55
CA GLU A 46 11.34 -18.44 3.20
C GLU A 46 12.10 -19.37 2.24
N PRO A 47 12.85 -20.37 2.74
CA PRO A 47 13.62 -21.28 1.89
C PRO A 47 12.80 -21.99 0.81
N ALA A 48 11.51 -22.22 1.06
CA ALA A 48 10.57 -22.81 0.10
C ALA A 48 10.08 -21.82 -0.99
N GLY A 49 10.56 -20.58 -1.00
CA GLY A 49 10.23 -19.55 -2.00
C GLY A 49 8.96 -18.74 -1.71
N GLY A 50 8.22 -19.08 -0.65
CA GLY A 50 7.08 -18.29 -0.18
C GLY A 50 7.53 -16.98 0.46
N ILE A 51 6.74 -15.92 0.28
CA ILE A 51 6.99 -14.59 0.84
C ILE A 51 5.90 -14.29 1.87
N TYR A 52 6.32 -14.06 3.11
CA TYR A 52 5.41 -13.94 4.26
C TYR A 52 5.64 -12.64 5.01
N PHE A 53 4.56 -12.12 5.59
CA PHE A 53 4.64 -11.02 6.53
C PHE A 53 5.37 -11.46 7.80
N ARG A 54 6.42 -10.73 8.17
CA ARG A 54 7.01 -10.78 9.51
C ARG A 54 6.41 -9.72 10.43
N LEU A 55 5.98 -8.61 9.85
CA LEU A 55 5.30 -7.52 10.53
C LEU A 55 4.35 -6.82 9.57
N ALA A 56 3.23 -6.35 10.09
CA ALA A 56 2.36 -5.40 9.44
C ALA A 56 1.93 -4.33 10.45
N GLY A 57 1.88 -3.09 10.01
CA GLY A 57 1.42 -1.96 10.80
C GLY A 57 -0.08 -2.06 11.08
N THR A 58 -0.51 -1.38 12.14
CA THR A 58 -1.89 -1.48 12.66
C THR A 58 -2.93 -1.04 11.64
N ASN A 59 -2.67 0.00 10.85
CA ASN A 59 -3.64 0.44 9.83
C ASN A 59 -3.78 -0.61 8.74
N ILE A 60 -2.69 -1.28 8.36
CA ILE A 60 -2.73 -2.38 7.40
C ILE A 60 -3.57 -3.52 7.97
N CYS A 61 -3.30 -3.98 9.19
CA CYS A 61 -4.09 -5.03 9.83
C CYS A 61 -5.58 -4.66 9.90
N SER A 62 -5.91 -3.39 10.20
CA SER A 62 -7.29 -2.89 10.20
C SER A 62 -7.95 -2.92 8.82
N LEU A 63 -7.21 -2.68 7.72
CA LEU A 63 -7.77 -2.78 6.37
C LEU A 63 -8.22 -4.20 6.02
N PHE A 64 -7.58 -5.22 6.57
CA PHE A 64 -7.92 -6.63 6.30
C PHE A 64 -8.67 -7.31 7.46
N GLY A 65 -8.97 -6.56 8.53
CA GLY A 65 -9.68 -7.03 9.72
C GLY A 65 -8.97 -8.12 10.52
N ASN A 66 -7.69 -8.40 10.24
CA ASN A 66 -6.94 -9.51 10.82
C ASN A 66 -5.46 -9.16 10.98
N GLU A 67 -4.80 -9.77 11.95
CA GLU A 67 -3.35 -9.73 12.06
C GLU A 67 -2.71 -10.43 10.85
N LEU A 68 -1.73 -9.77 10.23
CA LEU A 68 -1.11 -10.28 9.01
C LEU A 68 0.20 -11.03 9.27
N ARG A 69 0.78 -10.97 10.46
CA ARG A 69 2.01 -11.72 10.78
C ARG A 69 1.86 -13.20 10.42
N HIS A 70 2.88 -13.73 9.75
CA HIS A 70 2.98 -15.09 9.20
C HIS A 70 2.02 -15.42 8.05
N ARG A 71 1.18 -14.47 7.63
CA ARG A 71 0.34 -14.65 6.44
C ARG A 71 1.21 -14.51 5.17
N GLN A 72 0.87 -15.27 4.13
CA GLN A 72 1.53 -15.16 2.83
C GLN A 72 1.13 -13.85 2.14
N PHE A 73 2.09 -13.12 1.57
CA PHE A 73 1.84 -11.83 0.94
C PHE A 73 0.81 -11.93 -0.20
N SER A 74 0.95 -12.93 -1.07
CA SER A 74 0.05 -13.16 -2.19
C SER A 74 -1.39 -13.46 -1.77
N SER A 75 -1.63 -13.94 -0.54
CA SER A 75 -2.98 -14.24 -0.04
C SER A 75 -3.85 -13.01 0.23
N LEU A 76 -3.28 -11.80 0.15
CA LEU A 76 -4.04 -10.55 0.16
C LEU A 76 -4.64 -10.21 -1.19
N TRP A 77 -4.23 -10.88 -2.26
CA TRP A 77 -4.58 -10.54 -3.64
C TRP A 77 -5.62 -11.51 -4.18
N ARG A 78 -6.37 -11.06 -5.18
CA ARG A 78 -7.35 -11.88 -5.90
C ARG A 78 -6.68 -13.15 -6.42
N GLY A 79 -7.42 -14.26 -6.39
CA GLY A 79 -6.86 -15.61 -6.59
C GLY A 79 -6.07 -15.77 -7.90
N ASP A 80 -6.54 -15.14 -8.97
CA ASP A 80 -5.92 -15.13 -10.30
C ASP A 80 -4.65 -14.26 -10.40
N GLN A 81 -4.35 -13.41 -9.41
CA GLN A 81 -3.17 -12.53 -9.38
C GLN A 81 -2.12 -12.96 -8.36
N GLN A 82 -2.37 -14.03 -7.59
CA GLN A 82 -1.46 -14.44 -6.50
C GLN A 82 -0.07 -14.85 -6.99
N GLU A 83 0.00 -15.55 -8.13
CA GLU A 83 1.28 -15.97 -8.72
C GLU A 83 2.09 -14.77 -9.21
N ASP A 84 1.43 -13.86 -9.94
CA ASP A 84 2.06 -12.64 -10.46
C ASP A 84 2.62 -11.76 -9.35
N ILE A 85 1.87 -11.56 -8.27
CA ILE A 85 2.34 -10.78 -7.12
C ILE A 85 3.51 -11.45 -6.43
N GLY A 86 3.49 -12.79 -6.29
CA GLY A 86 4.64 -13.53 -5.80
C GLY A 86 5.88 -13.30 -6.66
N ARG A 87 5.72 -13.31 -7.99
CA ARG A 87 6.80 -13.05 -8.95
C ARG A 87 7.32 -11.61 -8.85
N ILE A 88 6.45 -10.61 -8.78
CA ILE A 88 6.84 -9.20 -8.66
C ILE A 88 7.61 -8.95 -7.35
N ALA A 89 7.14 -9.53 -6.23
CA ALA A 89 7.83 -9.40 -4.95
C ALA A 89 9.21 -10.09 -4.96
N ARG A 90 9.36 -11.25 -5.62
CA ARG A 90 10.67 -11.88 -5.83
C ARG A 90 11.58 -11.04 -6.72
N GLN A 91 11.04 -10.49 -7.80
CA GLN A 91 11.78 -9.62 -8.72
C GLN A 91 12.34 -8.39 -8.00
N ALA A 92 11.57 -7.75 -7.12
CA ALA A 92 12.06 -6.63 -6.30
C ALA A 92 13.30 -7.01 -5.46
N ILE A 93 13.29 -8.21 -4.88
CA ILE A 93 14.39 -8.73 -4.06
C ILE A 93 15.60 -9.09 -4.93
N GLU A 94 15.40 -9.84 -6.01
CA GLU A 94 16.45 -10.35 -6.90
C GLU A 94 17.16 -9.21 -7.66
N SER A 95 16.40 -8.22 -8.13
CA SER A 95 16.93 -7.05 -8.83
C SER A 95 17.42 -5.93 -7.92
N CYS A 96 17.30 -6.10 -6.60
CA CYS A 96 17.60 -5.06 -5.61
C CYS A 96 16.92 -3.71 -5.90
N THR A 97 15.75 -3.72 -6.55
CA THR A 97 15.08 -2.53 -7.08
C THR A 97 13.75 -2.28 -6.37
N PRO A 98 13.49 -1.05 -5.91
CA PRO A 98 12.17 -0.65 -5.41
C PRO A 98 11.08 -0.74 -6.48
N ILE A 99 9.91 -1.27 -6.08
CA ILE A 99 8.73 -1.39 -6.93
C ILE A 99 7.54 -0.67 -6.29
N VAL A 100 6.82 0.12 -7.07
CA VAL A 100 5.54 0.72 -6.67
C VAL A 100 4.41 0.01 -7.40
N LEU A 101 3.38 -0.38 -6.67
CA LEU A 101 2.17 -0.99 -7.19
C LEU A 101 1.00 -0.03 -6.99
N ALA A 102 0.24 0.21 -8.05
CA ALA A 102 -1.11 0.72 -7.94
C ALA A 102 -2.05 -0.47 -7.80
N ALA A 103 -2.88 -0.45 -6.75
CA ALA A 103 -3.81 -1.51 -6.45
C ALA A 103 -5.19 -0.94 -6.10
N SER A 104 -6.22 -1.75 -6.26
CA SER A 104 -7.56 -1.48 -5.76
C SER A 104 -7.95 -2.56 -4.75
N GLY A 105 -8.84 -2.23 -3.81
CA GLY A 105 -9.40 -3.18 -2.85
C GLY A 105 -10.92 -3.03 -2.78
N ALA A 106 -11.61 -4.15 -2.58
CA ALA A 106 -13.07 -4.17 -2.43
C ALA A 106 -13.49 -4.69 -1.05
N THR A 107 -14.48 -4.06 -0.44
CA THR A 107 -15.19 -4.61 0.72
C THR A 107 -16.26 -5.62 0.29
N ALA A 108 -16.81 -6.39 1.23
CA ALA A 108 -17.93 -7.29 0.93
C ALA A 108 -19.20 -6.56 0.46
N ALA A 109 -19.35 -5.27 0.79
CA ALA A 109 -20.48 -4.44 0.33
C ALA A 109 -20.25 -3.87 -1.09
N GLY A 110 -19.08 -4.11 -1.70
CA GLY A 110 -18.73 -3.58 -3.01
C GLY A 110 -18.19 -2.15 -3.00
N ASP A 111 -17.83 -1.62 -1.82
CA ASP A 111 -17.09 -0.36 -1.74
C ASP A 111 -15.64 -0.54 -2.19
N TRP A 112 -15.12 0.47 -2.87
CA TRP A 112 -13.81 0.44 -3.53
C TRP A 112 -12.83 1.42 -2.91
N LEU A 113 -11.57 0.97 -2.77
CA LEU A 113 -10.47 1.81 -2.31
C LEU A 113 -9.28 1.68 -3.24
N ASP A 114 -8.77 2.81 -3.73
CA ASP A 114 -7.49 2.86 -4.42
C ASP A 114 -6.35 2.90 -3.38
N LEU A 115 -5.33 2.09 -3.61
CA LEU A 115 -4.15 1.96 -2.75
C LEU A 115 -2.87 2.09 -3.57
N GLU A 116 -1.83 2.59 -2.92
CA GLU A 116 -0.46 2.52 -3.41
C GLU A 116 0.37 1.67 -2.45
N ILE A 117 1.14 0.74 -3.02
CA ILE A 117 2.04 -0.13 -2.27
C ILE A 117 3.46 0.13 -2.75
N LEU A 118 4.36 0.43 -1.84
CA LEU A 118 5.80 0.48 -2.10
C LEU A 118 6.43 -0.80 -1.55
N MET A 119 7.31 -1.41 -2.33
CA MET A 119 8.17 -2.51 -1.92
C MET A 119 9.63 -2.09 -2.11
N THR A 120 10.36 -1.95 -1.00
CA THR A 120 11.80 -1.66 -1.00
C THR A 120 12.57 -2.88 -0.49
N PRO A 121 13.48 -3.47 -1.27
CA PRO A 121 14.20 -4.67 -0.85
C PRO A 121 15.21 -4.34 0.26
N LEU A 122 15.45 -5.32 1.14
CA LEU A 122 16.43 -5.25 2.23
C LEU A 122 17.32 -6.49 2.21
N ALA A 123 18.58 -6.29 2.63
CA ALA A 123 19.47 -7.39 2.94
C ALA A 123 19.29 -7.90 4.38
N SER A 124 19.49 -9.18 4.58
CA SER A 124 19.71 -9.79 5.90
C SER A 124 21.04 -9.31 6.50
N ARG A 125 21.30 -9.69 7.76
CA ARG A 125 22.58 -9.40 8.43
C ARG A 125 23.79 -9.95 7.66
N ASP A 126 23.58 -11.04 6.92
CA ASP A 126 24.60 -11.75 6.15
C ASP A 126 24.71 -11.23 4.70
N GLY A 127 24.01 -10.13 4.37
CA GLY A 127 24.07 -9.48 3.07
C GLY A 127 23.13 -10.09 2.00
N LYS A 128 22.40 -11.16 2.32
CA LYS A 128 21.46 -11.79 1.39
C LYS A 128 20.19 -10.95 1.26
N GLY A 129 19.81 -10.57 0.04
CA GLY A 129 18.47 -10.02 -0.25
C GLY A 129 17.40 -11.07 0.04
N ASP A 130 16.66 -10.91 1.13
CA ASP A 130 15.63 -11.88 1.57
C ASP A 130 14.39 -11.20 2.17
N ARG A 131 14.35 -9.88 2.15
CA ARG A 131 13.33 -9.08 2.84
C ARG A 131 12.86 -7.92 1.98
N VAL A 132 11.65 -7.46 2.29
CA VAL A 132 11.09 -6.22 1.77
C VAL A 132 10.62 -5.40 2.95
N LEU A 133 11.03 -4.14 3.01
CA LEU A 133 10.35 -3.10 3.78
C LEU A 133 9.34 -2.43 2.84
N GLY A 134 8.07 -2.43 3.20
CA GLY A 134 7.04 -1.86 2.34
C GLY A 134 6.11 -0.94 3.07
N ALA A 135 5.42 -0.09 2.31
CA ALA A 135 4.31 0.72 2.77
C ALA A 135 3.07 0.37 1.97
N LEU A 136 1.91 0.39 2.62
CA LEU A 136 0.60 0.27 1.99
C LEU A 136 -0.22 1.47 2.42
N SER A 137 -0.63 2.29 1.45
CA SER A 137 -1.34 3.54 1.70
C SER A 137 -2.63 3.60 0.90
N PRO A 138 -3.79 3.80 1.54
CA PRO A 138 -4.97 4.31 0.88
C PRO A 138 -4.67 5.64 0.17
N LEU A 139 -5.25 5.85 -1.01
CA LEU A 139 -5.17 7.11 -1.76
C LEU A 139 -6.37 8.02 -1.50
N SER A 140 -7.35 7.54 -0.74
CA SER A 140 -8.49 8.30 -0.23
C SER A 140 -8.84 7.87 1.19
N GLY A 141 -9.57 8.70 1.93
CA GLY A 141 -10.04 8.42 3.29
C GLY A 141 -11.58 8.33 3.36
N PRO A 142 -12.21 7.30 2.75
CA PRO A 142 -13.66 7.16 2.84
C PRO A 142 -14.09 6.87 4.29
N MET A 143 -15.31 7.27 4.64
CA MET A 143 -15.81 7.17 6.02
C MET A 143 -15.87 5.72 6.54
N TRP A 144 -15.98 4.75 5.64
CA TRP A 144 -15.99 3.31 5.95
C TRP A 144 -14.59 2.70 6.11
N LEU A 145 -13.53 3.42 5.78
CA LEU A 145 -12.15 2.99 5.98
C LEU A 145 -12.01 2.64 7.48
N HIS A 146 -11.68 1.39 7.79
CA HIS A 146 -11.64 0.80 9.15
C HIS A 146 -12.95 0.25 9.74
N MET A 147 -14.11 0.44 9.10
CA MET A 147 -15.37 -0.22 9.52
C MET A 147 -15.60 -1.54 8.79
N MET A 148 -15.18 -1.62 7.52
CA MET A 148 -15.37 -2.80 6.67
C MET A 148 -14.03 -3.26 6.10
N PRO A 149 -13.65 -4.53 6.30
CA PRO A 149 -12.38 -5.04 5.80
C PRO A 149 -12.44 -5.27 4.28
N LEU A 150 -11.30 -5.05 3.63
CA LEU A 150 -11.04 -5.47 2.27
C LEU A 150 -11.01 -7.01 2.21
N GLN A 151 -11.65 -7.56 1.18
CA GLN A 151 -11.65 -9.01 0.94
C GLN A 151 -10.35 -9.43 0.24
N HIS A 152 -9.92 -8.64 -0.73
CA HIS A 152 -8.72 -8.87 -1.53
C HIS A 152 -8.33 -7.58 -2.26
N LEU A 153 -7.04 -7.48 -2.57
CA LEU A 153 -6.44 -6.50 -3.45
C LEU A 153 -6.49 -6.98 -4.90
N MET A 154 -6.50 -6.04 -5.83
CA MET A 154 -6.24 -6.30 -7.24
C MET A 154 -5.16 -5.37 -7.74
N LEU A 155 -4.25 -5.94 -8.53
CA LEU A 155 -3.18 -5.20 -9.18
C LEU A 155 -3.73 -4.46 -10.40
N GLU A 156 -3.50 -3.15 -10.42
CA GLU A 156 -3.89 -2.28 -11.53
C GLU A 156 -2.67 -1.94 -12.39
N GLN A 157 -1.56 -1.51 -11.76
CA GLN A 157 -0.33 -1.14 -12.45
C GLN A 157 0.91 -1.44 -11.61
N VAL A 158 2.03 -1.67 -12.29
CA VAL A 158 3.37 -1.84 -11.70
C VAL A 158 4.28 -0.74 -12.24
N GLN A 159 5.02 -0.08 -11.36
CA GLN A 159 6.03 0.90 -11.71
C GLN A 159 7.36 0.55 -11.03
N GLU A 160 8.33 0.13 -11.84
CA GLU A 160 9.73 -0.05 -11.44
C GLU A 160 10.44 1.32 -11.43
N ASN A 161 11.43 1.51 -10.55
CA ASN A 161 12.24 2.74 -10.50
C ASN A 161 11.40 4.02 -10.37
N SER A 162 10.47 4.04 -9.42
CA SER A 162 9.70 5.27 -9.17
C SER A 162 10.62 6.37 -8.63
N GLU A 163 10.92 7.35 -9.47
CA GLU A 163 11.44 8.64 -9.02
C GLU A 163 10.42 9.30 -8.10
N VAL A 164 10.90 9.99 -7.07
CA VAL A 164 10.04 10.80 -6.20
C VAL A 164 9.54 12.00 -7.01
N PRO A 165 8.23 12.23 -7.17
CA PRO A 165 7.75 13.41 -7.87
C PRO A 165 8.16 14.68 -7.13
N GLU A 166 8.76 15.65 -7.84
CA GLU A 166 9.25 16.92 -7.26
C GLU A 166 8.20 17.67 -6.41
N MET A 167 6.91 17.53 -6.74
CA MET A 167 5.81 18.16 -6.03
C MET A 167 5.67 17.66 -4.58
N LEU A 168 5.94 16.37 -4.32
CA LEU A 168 5.88 15.79 -2.97
C LEU A 168 7.13 16.12 -2.14
N THR A 169 8.27 16.38 -2.80
CA THR A 169 9.51 16.85 -2.16
C THR A 169 9.38 18.25 -1.57
N ARG A 170 8.58 19.14 -2.20
CA ARG A 170 8.37 20.52 -1.73
C ARG A 170 7.38 20.65 -0.57
N ALA A 171 6.55 19.64 -0.33
CA ALA A 171 5.47 19.71 0.67
C ALA A 171 5.94 19.56 2.13
N GLY A 172 7.23 19.30 2.37
CA GLY A 172 7.82 19.08 3.70
C GLY A 172 7.64 20.22 4.71
N ASN A 173 7.26 21.42 4.29
CA ASN A 173 7.07 22.58 5.17
C ASN A 173 5.62 23.09 5.30
N THR A 174 4.64 22.43 4.69
CA THR A 174 3.25 22.91 4.79
C THR A 174 2.43 21.95 5.66
N VAL A 175 2.06 22.44 6.85
CA VAL A 175 1.01 21.84 7.67
C VAL A 175 -0.28 21.88 6.85
N ILE A 176 -0.63 20.77 6.21
CA ILE A 176 -1.92 20.65 5.51
C ILE A 176 -3.01 20.57 6.59
N ARG A 177 -3.72 21.69 6.76
CA ARG A 177 -5.04 21.69 7.40
C ARG A 177 -5.95 20.82 6.55
N LEU A 178 -6.59 19.83 7.19
CA LEU A 178 -7.54 18.93 6.54
C LEU A 178 -8.83 19.72 6.26
N ASP A 179 -8.93 20.36 5.09
CA ASP A 179 -10.19 20.91 4.62
C ASP A 179 -11.11 19.76 4.17
N THR A 180 -12.17 19.55 4.94
CA THR A 180 -13.24 18.59 4.70
C THR A 180 -14.08 19.02 3.51
N HIS A 181 -13.68 18.67 2.28
CA HIS A 181 -14.48 18.90 1.09
C HIS A 181 -15.05 17.62 0.46
N ARG A 182 -16.31 17.37 0.83
CA ARG A 182 -17.48 16.92 0.04
C ARG A 182 -17.18 16.36 -1.37
N SER A 183 -17.25 15.04 -1.52
CA SER A 183 -17.32 14.38 -2.83
C SER A 183 -18.66 14.70 -3.54
N PRO A 184 -18.67 14.88 -4.88
CA PRO A 184 -19.90 15.09 -5.62
C PRO A 184 -20.69 13.77 -5.75
N ILE A 185 -21.96 13.83 -5.36
CA ILE A 185 -22.94 12.76 -5.56
C ILE A 185 -23.10 12.55 -7.08
N ARG A 186 -22.73 11.37 -7.58
CA ARG A 186 -23.11 10.95 -8.94
C ARG A 186 -24.64 10.84 -8.98
N ARG A 187 -25.28 11.74 -9.75
CA ARG A 187 -26.72 11.68 -10.04
C ARG A 187 -27.03 10.36 -10.77
N ALA A 188 -27.73 9.45 -10.10
CA ALA A 188 -28.45 8.38 -10.79
C ALA A 188 -29.53 9.05 -11.65
N GLN A 189 -29.41 8.90 -12.98
CA GLN A 189 -30.45 9.32 -13.91
C GLN A 189 -31.52 8.23 -13.99
N HIS A 190 -32.77 8.67 -14.05
CA HIS A 190 -34.01 7.92 -14.32
C HIS A 190 -34.70 7.25 -13.13
N LEU A 191 -35.56 8.02 -12.45
CA LEU A 191 -36.79 7.50 -11.85
C LEU A 191 -37.98 8.18 -12.57
N PRO A 192 -38.83 7.46 -13.31
CA PRO A 192 -40.01 8.06 -13.91
C PRO A 192 -41.05 8.38 -12.82
N VAL A 193 -41.44 9.65 -12.74
CA VAL A 193 -42.53 10.12 -11.86
C VAL A 193 -43.85 9.80 -12.56
N PHE A 194 -44.72 9.02 -11.92
CA PHE A 194 -46.10 8.87 -12.34
C PHE A 194 -46.92 10.05 -11.83
N GLU A 195 -47.58 10.79 -12.73
CA GLU A 195 -48.54 11.84 -12.36
C GLU A 195 -49.77 11.22 -11.71
N GLY A 196 -49.91 11.40 -10.40
CA GLY A 196 -51.14 11.11 -9.66
C GLY A 196 -52.19 12.18 -9.91
N GLY A 197 -53.15 11.91 -10.79
CA GLY A 197 -54.30 12.76 -11.01
C GLY A 197 -55.25 12.78 -9.80
N ARG A 198 -55.60 13.99 -9.34
CA ARG A 198 -56.81 14.23 -8.55
C ARG A 198 -57.72 15.17 -9.34
N ARG A 199 -58.81 14.61 -9.85
CA ARG A 199 -59.98 15.37 -10.32
C ARG A 199 -60.79 15.80 -9.10
N ASN A 200 -61.14 17.08 -9.03
CA ASN A 200 -62.32 17.57 -8.29
C ASN A 200 -63.60 17.17 -9.02
#